data_AF-A0ABC9P3Q5-F1
#
_entry.id   AF-A0ABC9P3Q5-F1
#
_cell.length_a   1.000
_cell.length_b   1.000
_cell.length_c   1.000
_cell.angle_alpha   90.00
_cell.angle_beta   90.00
_cell.angle_gamma   90.00
#
_symmetry.space_group_name_H-M   'P 1'
#
loop_
_entity.id
_entity.type
_entity.pdbx_description
1 polymer ?
#
loop_
_entity_poly.entity_id
_entity_poly.type
_entity_poly.pdbx_seq_one_letter_code
_entity_poly.pdbx_strand_id
1 'polypeptide(L)'
;EGKKTNNPHWLVSGDTGNGKSVFSKWLFLYSSLLDVKVLYIDPKKEVRQQFMRTINDPEYQKKYPLDVAFIKTFNFVTLDVRKKENHGVLDPIVLFDETEAIATAKAMLNNINEDKWKMPHKTAINETVAEVVAERKAGKQVGFWHVIERLISHSEKDVHEMGRFLLSTIKGSILELAFSHGEVEGLSFEKKVTIL
;
A
#
# COMPACT_ATOMS: atom_id res chain seq x y z
N GLU A 1 -30.29 2.87 -18.95
CA GLU A 1 -29.10 1.99 -18.97
C GLU A 1 -28.70 1.67 -17.54
N GLY A 2 -28.93 0.43 -17.09
CA GLY A 2 -28.61 0.01 -15.72
C GLY A 2 -27.13 -0.29 -15.56
N LYS A 3 -26.52 0.16 -14.46
CA LYS A 3 -25.12 -0.14 -14.11
C LYS A 3 -24.86 -1.65 -14.20
N LYS A 4 -24.05 -2.08 -15.16
CA LYS A 4 -23.42 -3.41 -15.20
C LYS A 4 -22.52 -3.52 -13.95
N THR A 5 -22.98 -4.33 -12.99
CA THR A 5 -22.32 -4.77 -11.74
C THR A 5 -21.95 -3.68 -10.71
N ASN A 6 -22.87 -3.37 -9.79
CA ASN A 6 -22.46 -2.90 -8.46
C ASN A 6 -21.95 -4.13 -7.68
N ASN A 7 -20.64 -4.30 -7.57
CA ASN A 7 -20.10 -5.27 -6.60
C ASN A 7 -20.58 -4.85 -5.20
N PRO A 8 -21.12 -5.75 -4.37
CA PRO A 8 -21.67 -5.38 -3.08
C PRO A 8 -20.53 -4.96 -2.14
N HIS A 9 -20.46 -3.67 -1.80
CA HIS A 9 -19.58 -3.15 -0.76
C HIS A 9 -20.29 -3.19 0.58
N TRP A 10 -19.59 -3.62 1.64
CA TRP A 10 -20.17 -3.80 2.96
C TRP A 10 -19.53 -2.84 3.96
N LEU A 11 -20.35 -2.15 4.74
CA LEU A 11 -19.89 -1.37 5.89
C LEU A 11 -20.18 -2.17 7.17
N VAL A 12 -19.14 -2.57 7.88
CA VAL A 12 -19.26 -3.22 9.20
C VAL A 12 -19.22 -2.14 10.28
N SER A 13 -20.35 -1.87 10.92
CA SER A 13 -20.51 -0.83 11.96
C SER A 13 -21.01 -1.41 13.28
N GLY A 14 -20.79 -0.68 14.38
CA GLY A 14 -21.16 -1.02 15.75
C GLY A 14 -20.17 -0.48 16.78
N ASP A 15 -20.50 -0.49 18.07
CA ASP A 15 -19.62 0.02 19.12
C ASP A 15 -18.39 -0.87 19.38
N THR A 16 -17.40 -0.33 20.08
CA THR A 16 -16.23 -1.08 20.54
C THR A 16 -16.66 -2.20 21.48
N GLY A 17 -16.15 -3.42 21.26
CA GLY A 17 -16.54 -4.61 22.03
C GLY A 17 -17.66 -5.45 21.39
N ASN A 18 -18.41 -4.91 20.42
CA ASN A 18 -19.55 -5.60 19.80
C ASN A 18 -19.18 -6.58 18.66
N GLY A 19 -17.97 -7.16 18.69
CA GLY A 19 -17.60 -8.24 17.77
C GLY A 19 -17.23 -7.86 16.33
N LYS A 20 -17.09 -6.56 15.99
CA LYS A 20 -16.68 -6.12 14.63
C LYS A 20 -15.42 -6.81 14.11
N SER A 21 -14.39 -6.92 14.95
CA SER A 21 -13.13 -7.59 14.58
C SER A 21 -13.31 -9.09 14.39
N VAL A 22 -14.20 -9.73 15.16
CA VAL A 22 -14.52 -11.15 14.99
C VAL A 22 -15.19 -11.37 13.63
N PHE A 23 -16.24 -10.58 13.32
CA PHE A 23 -16.92 -10.68 12.03
C PHE A 23 -15.98 -10.43 10.85
N SER A 24 -15.11 -9.43 10.93
CA SER A 24 -14.14 -9.11 9.87
C SER A 24 -13.13 -10.24 9.64
N LYS A 25 -12.64 -10.87 10.72
CA LYS A 25 -11.74 -12.05 10.64
C LYS A 25 -12.45 -13.26 10.03
N TRP A 26 -13.72 -13.47 10.37
CA TRP A 26 -14.54 -14.52 9.75
C TRP A 26 -14.76 -14.29 8.26
N LEU A 27 -15.17 -13.08 7.87
CA LEU A 27 -15.36 -12.72 6.47
C LEU A 27 -14.05 -12.88 5.66
N PHE A 28 -12.93 -12.47 6.24
CA PHE A 28 -11.60 -12.69 5.67
C PHE A 28 -11.32 -14.17 5.44
N LEU A 29 -11.50 -15.01 6.47
CA LEU A 29 -11.23 -16.44 6.36
C LEU A 29 -12.12 -17.10 5.31
N TYR A 30 -13.41 -16.79 5.29
CA TYR A 30 -14.32 -17.28 4.25
C TYR A 30 -13.89 -16.84 2.85
N SER A 31 -13.53 -15.56 2.68
CA SER A 31 -13.07 -15.04 1.39
C SER A 31 -11.77 -15.73 0.93
N SER A 32 -10.87 -16.07 1.86
CA SER A 32 -9.61 -16.73 1.56
C SER A 32 -9.79 -18.14 0.97
N LEU A 33 -10.93 -18.80 1.24
CA LEU A 33 -11.26 -20.12 0.69
C LEU A 33 -11.72 -20.04 -0.77
N LEU A 34 -12.34 -18.93 -1.18
CA LEU A 34 -12.84 -18.73 -2.55
C LEU A 34 -11.70 -18.52 -3.55
N ASP A 35 -11.95 -18.69 -4.84
CA ASP A 35 -10.95 -18.45 -5.89
C ASP A 35 -10.82 -16.96 -6.24
N VAL A 36 -10.37 -16.17 -5.25
CA VAL A 36 -10.19 -14.72 -5.32
C VAL A 36 -8.89 -14.30 -4.62
N LYS A 37 -8.28 -13.20 -5.06
CA LYS A 37 -7.17 -12.56 -4.33
C LYS A 37 -7.74 -11.74 -3.17
N VAL A 38 -7.21 -11.94 -1.95
CA VAL A 38 -7.68 -11.32 -0.71
C VAL A 38 -6.53 -10.56 -0.06
N LEU A 39 -6.75 -9.26 0.17
CA LEU A 39 -5.90 -8.44 1.02
C LEU A 39 -6.60 -8.14 2.34
N TYR A 40 -5.94 -8.46 3.45
CA TYR A 40 -6.42 -8.15 4.79
C TYR A 40 -5.45 -7.20 5.49
N ILE A 41 -5.96 -6.07 5.96
CA ILE A 41 -5.18 -5.08 6.71
C ILE A 41 -5.41 -5.34 8.19
N ASP A 42 -4.36 -5.75 8.90
CA ASP A 42 -4.37 -6.06 10.32
C ASP A 42 -3.62 -5.01 11.14
N PRO A 43 -4.24 -3.84 11.44
CA PRO A 43 -3.55 -2.76 12.12
C PRO A 43 -3.04 -3.14 13.51
N LYS A 44 -3.60 -4.20 14.13
CA LYS A 44 -3.22 -4.67 15.46
C LYS A 44 -2.14 -5.76 15.45
N LYS A 45 -1.76 -6.26 14.27
CA LYS A 45 -0.77 -7.35 14.09
C LYS A 45 -1.10 -8.62 14.90
N GLU A 46 -2.38 -8.85 15.19
CA GLU A 46 -2.87 -9.98 15.99
C GLU A 46 -3.02 -11.25 15.17
N VAL A 47 -3.45 -11.13 13.91
CA VAL A 47 -3.84 -12.26 13.06
C VAL A 47 -2.66 -13.16 12.78
N ARG A 48 -1.50 -12.58 12.45
CA ARG A 48 -0.25 -13.34 12.28
C ARG A 48 0.11 -14.11 13.54
N GLN A 49 0.06 -13.46 14.70
CA GLN A 49 0.42 -14.11 15.97
C GLN A 49 -0.54 -15.24 16.30
N GLN A 50 -1.85 -15.03 16.13
CA GLN A 50 -2.89 -16.04 16.37
C GLN A 50 -2.72 -17.24 15.46
N PHE A 51 -2.60 -17.03 14.14
CA PHE A 51 -2.40 -18.13 13.19
C PHE A 51 -1.12 -18.91 13.47
N MET A 52 0.01 -18.22 13.69
CA MET A 52 1.28 -18.89 13.97
C MET A 52 1.23 -19.66 15.28
N ARG A 53 0.54 -19.17 16.31
CA ARG A 53 0.33 -19.91 17.54
C ARG A 53 -0.48 -21.19 17.29
N THR A 54 -1.59 -21.09 16.56
CA THR A 54 -2.48 -22.23 16.29
C THR A 54 -1.82 -23.29 15.42
N ILE A 55 -1.19 -22.91 14.30
CA ILE A 55 -0.62 -23.91 13.37
C ILE A 55 0.67 -24.55 13.89
N ASN A 56 1.29 -23.99 14.94
CA ASN A 56 2.47 -24.57 15.58
C ASN A 56 2.11 -25.48 16.77
N ASP A 57 0.83 -25.59 17.15
CA ASP A 57 0.37 -26.53 18.16
C ASP A 57 0.39 -27.98 17.60
N PRO A 58 1.12 -28.92 18.23
CA PRO A 58 1.21 -30.30 17.74
C PRO A 58 -0.12 -31.05 17.69
N GLU A 59 -1.03 -30.80 18.63
CA GLU A 59 -2.36 -31.42 18.64
C GLU A 59 -3.21 -30.88 17.48
N TYR A 60 -3.15 -29.57 17.24
CA TYR A 60 -3.84 -28.93 16.12
C TYR A 60 -3.32 -29.46 14.78
N GLN A 61 -2.00 -29.56 14.61
CA GLN A 61 -1.40 -30.07 13.38
C GLN A 61 -1.86 -31.51 13.07
N LYS A 62 -1.94 -32.35 14.09
CA LYS A 62 -2.42 -33.74 13.94
C LYS A 62 -3.89 -33.79 13.55
N LYS A 63 -4.72 -32.91 14.13
CA LYS A 63 -6.16 -32.93 13.94
C LYS A 63 -6.63 -32.22 12.66
N TYR A 64 -5.92 -31.17 12.25
CA TYR A 64 -6.32 -30.29 11.14
C TYR A 64 -5.14 -30.00 10.19
N PRO A 65 -4.54 -31.01 9.54
CA PRO A 65 -3.36 -30.83 8.69
C PRO A 65 -3.64 -29.96 7.45
N LEU A 66 -4.86 -29.98 6.92
CA LEU A 66 -5.23 -29.16 5.76
C LEU A 66 -5.31 -27.66 6.10
N ASP A 67 -5.82 -27.31 7.28
CA ASP A 67 -5.84 -25.92 7.76
C ASP A 67 -4.41 -25.38 7.89
N VAL A 68 -3.50 -26.20 8.43
CA VAL A 68 -2.08 -25.84 8.57
C VAL A 68 -1.45 -25.62 7.20
N ALA A 69 -1.69 -26.52 6.24
CA ALA A 69 -1.18 -26.38 4.88
C ALA A 69 -1.71 -25.09 4.23
N PHE A 70 -3.00 -24.81 4.40
CA PHE A 70 -3.67 -23.62 3.86
C PHE A 70 -3.14 -22.30 4.46
N ILE A 71 -3.06 -22.20 5.79
CA ILE A 71 -2.54 -20.99 6.45
C ILE A 71 -1.07 -20.76 6.08
N LYS A 72 -0.28 -21.82 5.88
CA LYS A 72 1.11 -21.71 5.40
C LYS A 72 1.22 -21.14 4.00
N THR A 73 0.16 -21.11 3.19
CA THR A 73 0.17 -20.42 1.89
C THR A 73 -0.05 -18.91 2.01
N PHE A 74 -0.43 -18.39 3.18
CA PHE A 74 -0.70 -16.96 3.36
C PHE A 74 0.60 -16.16 3.36
N ASN A 75 0.56 -15.03 2.66
CA ASN A 75 1.66 -14.08 2.63
C ASN A 75 1.51 -13.07 3.78
N PHE A 76 2.32 -13.21 4.82
CA PHE A 76 2.34 -12.27 5.94
C PHE A 76 3.40 -11.20 5.69
N VAL A 77 2.95 -10.01 5.36
CA VAL A 77 3.78 -8.83 5.19
C VAL A 77 3.66 -7.99 6.45
N THR A 78 4.76 -7.42 6.94
CA THR A 78 4.71 -6.55 8.12
C THR A 78 5.45 -5.28 7.81
N LEU A 79 4.68 -4.21 7.63
CA LEU A 79 5.23 -2.88 7.37
C LEU A 79 5.59 -2.21 8.69
N ASP A 80 6.83 -1.75 8.77
CA ASP A 80 7.40 -1.04 9.92
C ASP A 80 8.45 -0.07 9.41
N VAL A 81 8.13 1.23 9.44
CA VAL A 81 9.01 2.29 8.95
C VAL A 81 10.31 2.42 9.74
N ARG A 82 10.40 1.82 10.93
CA ARG A 82 11.66 1.81 11.70
C ARG A 82 12.69 0.86 11.09
N LYS A 83 12.25 -0.05 10.22
CA LYS A 83 13.12 -0.96 9.46
C LYS A 83 13.40 -0.36 8.08
N LYS A 84 14.67 -0.11 7.79
CA LYS A 84 15.08 0.46 6.50
C LYS A 84 14.70 -0.41 5.31
N GLU A 85 14.69 -1.74 5.47
CA GLU A 85 14.26 -2.68 4.43
C GLU A 85 12.78 -2.51 4.01
N ASN A 86 11.96 -1.82 4.83
CA ASN A 86 10.56 -1.53 4.52
C ASN A 86 10.37 -0.17 3.85
N HIS A 87 11.41 0.66 3.75
CA HIS A 87 11.30 1.96 3.10
C HIS A 87 11.01 1.75 1.62
N GLY A 88 10.08 2.51 1.07
CA GLY A 88 9.75 2.44 -0.35
C GLY A 88 8.99 1.19 -0.82
N VAL A 89 8.72 0.19 0.01
CA VAL A 89 8.02 -1.04 -0.43
C VAL A 89 6.58 -0.79 -0.94
N LEU A 90 6.01 0.38 -0.61
CA LEU A 90 4.74 0.87 -1.10
C LEU A 90 4.87 1.94 -2.20
N ASP A 91 6.03 2.06 -2.83
CA ASP A 91 6.28 3.06 -3.88
C ASP A 91 5.39 2.79 -5.11
N PRO A 92 4.45 3.69 -5.44
CA PRO A 92 3.49 3.46 -6.53
C PRO A 92 4.17 3.37 -7.90
N ILE A 93 5.34 4.00 -8.08
CA ILE A 93 6.10 3.99 -9.34
C ILE A 93 6.79 2.63 -9.55
N VAL A 94 7.11 1.94 -8.45
CA VAL A 94 7.72 0.60 -8.48
C VAL A 94 6.65 -0.48 -8.55
N LEU A 95 5.54 -0.29 -7.85
CA LEU A 95 4.48 -1.29 -7.66
C LEU A 95 3.59 -1.52 -8.87
N PHE A 96 3.22 -0.45 -9.54
CA PHE A 96 2.10 -0.45 -10.47
C PHE A 96 2.54 -0.29 -11.91
N ASP A 97 1.64 -0.61 -12.84
CA ASP A 97 1.81 -0.22 -14.23
C ASP A 97 1.74 1.31 -14.39
N GLU A 98 2.09 1.82 -15.57
CA GLU A 98 2.16 3.25 -15.85
C GLU A 98 0.87 4.01 -15.49
N THR A 99 -0.31 3.45 -15.76
CA THR A 99 -1.57 4.15 -15.56
C THR A 99 -1.90 4.23 -14.08
N GLU A 100 -1.80 3.10 -13.39
CA GLU A 100 -2.06 2.99 -11.95
C GLU A 100 -1.01 3.74 -11.12
N ALA A 101 0.26 3.70 -11.52
CA ALA A 101 1.36 4.42 -10.89
C ALA A 101 1.11 5.93 -10.93
N ILE A 102 0.79 6.49 -12.10
CA ILE A 102 0.50 7.92 -12.27
C ILE A 102 -0.70 8.33 -11.41
N ALA A 103 -1.79 7.58 -11.47
CA ALA A 103 -3.01 7.91 -10.73
C ALA A 103 -2.77 7.87 -9.21
N THR A 104 -2.11 6.82 -8.72
CA THR A 104 -1.83 6.63 -7.30
C THR A 104 -0.85 7.66 -6.78
N ALA A 105 0.27 7.89 -7.47
CA ALA A 105 1.25 8.89 -7.08
C ALA A 105 0.65 10.30 -6.99
N LYS A 106 -0.17 10.71 -7.99
CA LYS A 106 -0.89 11.99 -7.96
C LYS A 106 -1.85 12.08 -6.78
N ALA A 107 -2.63 11.03 -6.53
CA ALA A 107 -3.57 11.01 -5.40
C ALA A 107 -2.83 11.14 -4.06
N MET A 108 -1.72 10.41 -3.88
CA MET A 108 -0.91 10.48 -2.66
C MET A 108 -0.36 11.88 -2.40
N LEU A 109 0.23 12.54 -3.42
CA LEU A 109 0.76 13.91 -3.26
C LEU A 109 -0.35 14.94 -3.04
N ASN A 110 -1.51 14.78 -3.68
CA ASN A 110 -2.65 15.65 -3.47
C ASN A 110 -3.19 15.56 -2.03
N ASN A 111 -3.27 14.34 -1.47
CA ASN A 111 -3.78 14.11 -0.12
C ASN A 111 -2.87 14.67 1.00
N ILE A 112 -1.58 14.86 0.75
CA ILE A 112 -0.65 15.42 1.75
C ILE A 112 -1.04 16.86 2.13
N ASN A 113 -1.62 17.62 1.21
CA ASN A 113 -2.05 19.00 1.46
C ASN A 113 -3.34 19.31 0.70
N GLU A 114 -4.33 18.44 0.93
CA GLU A 114 -5.64 18.50 0.28
C GLU A 114 -6.20 19.93 0.33
N ASP A 115 -6.76 20.39 -0.79
CA ASP A 115 -7.33 21.73 -1.03
C ASP A 115 -6.40 22.95 -1.04
N LYS A 116 -5.11 22.82 -0.68
CA LYS A 116 -4.18 23.96 -0.64
C LYS A 116 -3.27 24.08 -1.87
N TRP A 117 -3.32 23.13 -2.79
CA TRP A 117 -2.55 23.18 -4.02
C TRP A 117 -3.11 24.19 -5.02
N LYS A 118 -2.28 25.18 -5.38
CA LYS A 118 -2.56 26.12 -6.48
C LYS A 118 -2.44 25.40 -7.83
N MET A 119 -2.94 26.02 -8.90
CA MET A 119 -2.83 25.45 -10.26
C MET A 119 -1.39 25.12 -10.68
N PRO A 120 -0.37 26.00 -10.48
CA PRO A 120 1.02 25.67 -10.82
C PRO A 120 1.54 24.43 -10.10
N HIS A 121 1.17 24.26 -8.82
CA HIS A 121 1.53 23.08 -8.02
C HIS A 121 0.95 21.80 -8.61
N LYS A 122 -0.34 21.81 -8.97
CA LYS A 122 -1.03 20.66 -9.57
C LYS A 122 -0.42 20.30 -10.93
N THR A 123 -0.09 21.30 -11.75
CA THR A 123 0.58 21.10 -13.04
C THR A 123 1.95 20.46 -12.84
N ALA A 124 2.80 21.04 -11.98
CA ALA A 124 4.13 20.53 -11.72
C ALA A 124 4.12 19.09 -11.16
N ILE A 125 3.21 18.78 -10.22
CA ILE A 125 3.01 17.41 -9.73
C ILE A 125 2.65 16.49 -10.90
N ASN A 126 1.70 16.90 -11.74
CA ASN A 126 1.20 16.05 -12.80
C ASN A 126 2.26 15.71 -13.85
N GLU A 127 3.03 16.71 -14.27
CA GLU A 127 4.10 16.58 -15.26
C GLU A 127 5.26 15.76 -14.68
N THR A 128 5.75 16.12 -13.50
CA THR A 128 6.89 15.45 -12.86
C THR A 128 6.61 13.97 -12.59
N VAL A 129 5.40 13.63 -12.13
CA VAL A 129 5.01 12.22 -11.93
C VAL A 129 5.00 11.47 -13.26
N ALA A 130 4.42 12.05 -14.32
CA ALA A 130 4.37 11.41 -15.62
C ALA A 130 5.77 11.17 -16.21
N GLU A 131 6.68 12.13 -16.05
CA GLU A 131 8.07 12.00 -16.48
C GLU A 131 8.80 10.85 -15.76
N VAL A 132 8.72 10.79 -14.43
CA VAL A 132 9.40 9.75 -13.64
C VAL A 132 8.84 8.37 -13.96
N VAL A 133 7.52 8.25 -14.15
CA VAL A 133 6.90 6.96 -14.56
C VAL A 133 7.34 6.56 -15.97
N ALA A 134 7.40 7.50 -16.92
CA ALA A 134 7.88 7.22 -18.28
C ALA A 134 9.35 6.76 -18.28
N GLU A 135 10.18 7.35 -17.43
CA GLU A 135 11.56 6.93 -17.22
C GLU A 135 11.68 5.53 -16.64
N ARG A 136 10.83 5.19 -15.66
CA ARG A 136 10.75 3.84 -15.12
C ARG A 136 10.39 2.82 -16.20
N LYS A 137 9.39 3.15 -17.04
CA LYS A 137 8.97 2.31 -18.17
C LYS A 137 10.07 2.13 -19.20
N ALA A 138 10.92 3.14 -19.38
CA ALA A 138 12.12 3.06 -20.23
C ALA A 138 13.26 2.22 -19.59
N GLY A 139 13.04 1.61 -18.43
CA GLY A 139 14.00 0.74 -17.75
C GLY A 139 14.95 1.47 -16.81
N LYS A 140 14.75 2.77 -16.54
CA LYS A 140 15.58 3.49 -15.57
C LYS A 140 15.21 3.08 -14.14
N GLN A 141 16.23 3.06 -13.27
CA GLN A 141 16.02 2.92 -11.84
C GLN A 141 15.60 4.27 -11.26
N VAL A 142 14.29 4.48 -11.17
CA VAL A 142 13.67 5.67 -10.58
C VAL A 142 12.47 5.25 -9.73
N GLY A 143 12.13 6.10 -8.77
CA GLY A 143 11.07 5.87 -7.80
C GLY A 143 10.53 7.21 -7.28
N PHE A 144 9.63 7.17 -6.31
CA PHE A 144 8.85 8.33 -5.90
C PHE A 144 9.69 9.47 -5.31
N TRP A 145 10.86 9.19 -4.72
CA TRP A 145 11.77 10.25 -4.26
C TRP A 145 12.24 11.15 -5.40
N HIS A 146 12.44 10.62 -6.61
CA HIS A 146 12.85 11.41 -7.76
C HIS A 146 11.81 12.47 -8.15
N VAL A 147 10.52 12.22 -7.89
CA VAL A 147 9.47 13.23 -8.08
C VAL A 147 9.70 14.40 -7.13
N ILE A 148 9.95 14.13 -5.85
CA ILE A 148 10.17 15.18 -4.84
C ILE A 148 11.44 15.98 -5.14
N GLU A 149 12.52 15.30 -5.52
CA GLU A 149 13.81 15.92 -5.87
C GLU A 149 13.70 16.85 -7.09
N ARG A 150 12.92 16.47 -8.10
CA ARG A 150 12.64 17.31 -9.28
C ARG A 150 11.79 18.52 -8.93
N LEU A 151 10.76 18.35 -8.09
CA LEU A 151 9.96 19.47 -7.61
C LEU A 151 10.81 20.47 -6.81
N ILE A 152 11.75 19.98 -5.99
CA ILE A 152 12.73 20.83 -5.29
C ILE A 152 13.69 21.52 -6.27
N SER A 153 14.06 20.86 -7.36
CA SER A 153 15.01 21.44 -8.34
C SER A 153 14.32 22.35 -9.37
N HIS A 154 13.00 22.54 -9.26
CA HIS A 154 12.23 23.32 -10.21
C HIS A 154 12.60 24.81 -10.17
N SER A 155 12.65 25.46 -11.33
CA SER A 155 13.05 26.87 -11.46
C SER A 155 12.00 27.84 -10.94
N GLU A 156 10.72 27.48 -11.02
CA GLU A 156 9.62 28.26 -10.45
C GLU A 156 9.63 28.16 -8.92
N LYS A 157 9.75 29.33 -8.26
CA LYS A 157 9.88 29.44 -6.80
C LYS A 157 8.73 28.77 -6.04
N ASP A 158 7.50 28.94 -6.48
CA ASP A 158 6.31 28.36 -5.82
C ASP A 158 6.38 26.81 -5.83
N VAL A 159 6.84 26.21 -6.94
CA VAL A 159 7.02 24.76 -7.07
C VAL A 159 8.18 24.25 -6.21
N HIS A 160 9.31 24.99 -6.21
CA HIS A 160 10.45 24.69 -5.34
C HIS A 160 10.04 24.65 -3.85
N GLU A 161 9.31 25.66 -3.39
CA GLU A 161 8.84 25.74 -2.00
C GLU A 161 7.87 24.60 -1.66
N MET A 162 6.97 24.24 -2.59
CA MET A 162 6.12 23.05 -2.46
C MET A 162 6.95 21.77 -2.35
N GLY A 163 7.96 21.56 -3.20
CA GLY A 163 8.83 20.39 -3.15
C GLY A 163 9.55 20.26 -1.80
N ARG A 164 10.04 21.38 -1.26
CA ARG A 164 10.63 21.42 0.08
C ARG A 164 9.64 21.09 1.18
N PHE A 165 8.41 21.59 1.09
CA PHE A 165 7.34 21.26 2.03
C PHE A 165 7.04 19.76 2.02
N LEU A 166 6.89 19.15 0.84
CA LEU A 166 6.67 17.72 0.68
C LEU A 166 7.81 16.91 1.31
N LEU A 167 9.06 17.24 1.01
CA LEU A 167 10.24 16.59 1.63
C LEU A 167 10.19 16.65 3.16
N SER A 168 9.90 17.83 3.72
CA SER A 168 9.85 18.01 5.17
C SER A 168 8.71 17.24 5.83
N THR A 169 7.63 16.96 5.09
CA THR A 169 6.49 16.20 5.57
C THR A 169 6.74 14.69 5.51
N ILE A 170 7.40 14.23 4.45
CA ILE A 170 7.65 12.80 4.20
C ILE A 170 8.81 12.30 5.06
N LYS A 171 9.93 13.04 5.08
CA LYS A 171 11.19 12.59 5.68
C LYS A 171 11.02 12.34 7.18
N GLY A 172 11.42 11.15 7.64
CA GLY A 172 11.29 10.71 9.02
C GLY A 172 9.86 10.39 9.48
N SER A 173 8.91 10.27 8.56
CA SER A 173 7.52 9.90 8.84
C SER A 173 7.19 8.49 8.33
N ILE A 174 6.00 7.98 8.71
CA ILE A 174 5.44 6.73 8.18
C ILE A 174 5.34 6.70 6.65
N LEU A 175 5.28 7.88 6.02
CA LEU A 175 5.18 8.00 4.56
C LEU A 175 6.41 7.43 3.85
N GLU A 176 7.58 7.35 4.49
CA GLU A 176 8.79 6.77 3.88
C GLU A 176 8.59 5.31 3.42
N LEU A 177 7.57 4.60 3.92
CA LEU A 177 7.15 3.31 3.38
C LEU A 177 6.80 3.36 1.89
N ALA A 178 6.37 4.51 1.37
CA ALA A 178 5.93 4.70 -0.01
C ALA A 178 6.92 5.47 -0.90
N PHE A 179 8.10 5.86 -0.39
CA PHE A 179 9.06 6.61 -1.19
C PHE A 179 10.38 5.86 -1.29
N SER A 180 10.75 5.48 -2.52
CA SER A 180 12.02 4.86 -2.87
C SER A 180 12.72 5.63 -4.00
N HIS A 181 13.98 5.29 -4.27
CA HIS A 181 14.70 5.67 -5.49
C HIS A 181 14.57 4.60 -6.60
N GLY A 182 13.63 3.66 -6.47
CA GLY A 182 13.38 2.59 -7.44
C GLY A 182 14.22 1.32 -7.25
N GLU A 183 14.99 1.25 -6.16
CA GLU A 183 15.91 0.19 -5.78
C GLU A 183 15.25 -0.98 -5.04
N VAL A 184 13.99 -0.81 -4.62
CA VAL A 184 13.27 -1.78 -3.80
C VAL A 184 12.42 -2.73 -4.64
N GLU A 185 12.23 -3.94 -4.14
CA GLU A 185 11.18 -4.83 -4.65
C GLU A 185 9.86 -4.41 -3.99
N GLY A 186 8.95 -3.86 -4.78
CA GLY A 186 7.64 -3.44 -4.28
C GLY A 186 6.86 -4.61 -3.69
N LEU A 187 5.92 -4.31 -2.79
CA LEU A 187 4.95 -5.25 -2.24
C LEU A 187 4.26 -6.09 -3.34
N SER A 188 4.50 -7.40 -3.34
CA SER A 188 3.85 -8.32 -4.27
C SER A 188 2.42 -8.69 -3.84
N PHE A 189 1.47 -8.53 -4.78
CA PHE A 189 0.08 -8.98 -4.65
C PHE A 189 -0.21 -10.25 -5.47
N GLU A 190 0.81 -11.03 -5.83
CA GLU A 190 0.62 -12.27 -6.59
C GLU A 190 0.11 -13.42 -5.74
N LYS A 191 0.32 -13.35 -4.43
CA LYS A 191 -0.18 -14.35 -3.50
C LYS A 191 -1.68 -14.21 -3.35
N LYS A 192 -2.39 -15.34 -3.38
CA LYS A 192 -3.85 -15.41 -3.22
C LYS A 192 -4.32 -14.69 -1.95
N VAL A 193 -3.60 -14.86 -0.85
CA VAL A 193 -3.94 -14.26 0.44
C VAL A 193 -2.74 -13.47 0.93
N THR A 194 -2.91 -12.17 1.12
CA THR A 194 -1.92 -11.28 1.72
C THR A 194 -2.51 -10.65 2.98
N ILE A 195 -1.76 -10.70 4.07
CA ILE A 195 -2.09 -10.08 5.36
C ILE A 195 -1.00 -9.02 5.63
N LEU A 196 -1.41 -7.76 5.73
CA LEU A 196 -0.58 -6.57 6.02
C LEU A 196 -0.63 -6.16 7.49
#